data_AF-A0A923DGR8-F1
#
_entry.id   AF-A0A923DGR8-F1
#
_cell.length_a   1.000
_cell.length_b   1.000
_cell.length_c   1.000
_cell.angle_alpha   90.00
_cell.angle_beta   90.00
_cell.angle_gamma   90.00
#
_symmetry.space_group_name_H-M   'P 1'
#
loop_
_entity.id
_entity.type
_entity.pdbx_description
1 polymer ?
#
loop_
_entity_poly.entity_id
_entity_poly.type
_entity_poly.pdbx_seq_one_letter_code
_entity_poly.pdbx_strand_id
1 'polypeptide(L)'
;MGSIFFRYQLLITTSINQIMKGTRIGFFTAWLILGLAASFLLINSCQHNGIPADQMEPICFTEQVLPIFQNSCGTSGCHDAKTAESGYVFTDYARIMKAITPGNASKSKAYKAMISTFVVMPPNNPLPQDKRTLVRLWIEQGAKQTTCGKAGVVNGGTRIQQGYN
;
A
#
# COMPACT_ATOMS: atom_id res chain seq x y z
N MET A 1 36.15 -19.06 74.14
CA MET A 1 35.65 -18.30 72.98
C MET A 1 36.47 -18.70 71.76
N GLY A 2 35.95 -19.46 70.81
CA GLY A 2 36.74 -19.88 69.63
C GLY A 2 36.08 -20.91 68.71
N SER A 3 35.07 -21.64 69.19
CA SER A 3 34.52 -22.80 68.47
C SER A 3 33.34 -22.51 67.53
N ILE A 4 32.89 -21.26 67.43
CA ILE A 4 31.66 -20.90 66.68
C ILE A 4 31.96 -20.32 65.29
N PHE A 5 33.15 -19.74 65.08
CA PHE A 5 33.50 -19.09 63.81
C PHE A 5 33.90 -20.07 62.68
N PHE A 6 34.26 -21.32 62.99
CA PHE A 6 34.66 -22.29 61.96
C PHE A 6 33.51 -23.04 61.29
N ARG A 7 32.29 -23.00 61.85
CA ARG A 7 31.12 -23.69 61.27
C ARG A 7 30.35 -22.85 60.25
N TYR A 8 30.49 -21.52 60.27
CA TYR A 8 29.81 -20.65 59.31
C TYR A 8 30.50 -20.60 57.94
N GLN A 9 31.82 -20.78 57.88
CA GLN A 9 32.58 -20.72 56.63
C GLN A 9 32.40 -21.95 55.73
N LEU A 10 31.92 -23.08 56.26
CA LEU A 10 31.72 -24.32 55.50
C LEU A 10 30.30 -24.48 54.91
N LEU A 11 29.33 -23.68 55.37
CA LEU A 11 27.94 -23.74 54.89
C LEU A 11 27.67 -22.83 53.70
N ILE A 12 28.49 -21.79 53.46
CA ILE A 12 28.30 -20.88 52.31
C ILE A 12 28.92 -21.47 51.03
N THR A 13 29.98 -22.27 51.12
CA THR A 13 30.63 -22.87 49.94
C THR A 13 29.89 -24.09 49.40
N THR A 14 29.09 -24.77 50.23
CA THR A 14 28.29 -25.92 49.83
C THR A 14 26.99 -25.52 49.13
N SER A 15 26.42 -24.35 49.42
CA SER A 15 25.23 -23.83 48.73
C SER A 15 25.50 -23.32 47.32
N ILE A 16 26.66 -22.70 47.06
CA ILE A 16 26.98 -22.16 45.72
C ILE A 16 27.35 -23.29 44.74
N ASN A 17 28.00 -24.35 45.22
CA ASN A 17 28.43 -25.49 44.39
C ASN A 17 27.28 -26.40 43.92
N GLN A 18 26.07 -26.29 44.51
CA GLN A 18 24.89 -27.03 44.06
C GLN A 18 24.07 -26.27 43.00
N ILE A 19 24.26 -24.96 42.88
CA ILE A 19 23.62 -24.14 41.83
C ILE A 19 24.33 -24.36 40.48
N MET A 20 25.64 -24.64 40.49
CA MET A 20 26.43 -24.89 39.26
C MET A 20 26.33 -26.33 38.73
N LYS A 21 25.73 -27.27 39.46
CA LYS A 21 25.62 -28.68 39.04
C LYS A 21 24.28 -29.02 38.36
N GLY A 22 23.29 -28.13 38.42
CA GLY A 22 21.92 -28.37 37.98
C GLY A 22 21.52 -27.74 36.65
N THR A 23 22.42 -27.15 35.88
CA THR A 23 22.02 -26.36 34.69
C THR A 23 22.75 -26.82 33.43
N ARG A 24 22.50 -28.07 33.02
CA ARG A 24 22.69 -28.51 31.62
C ARG A 24 21.74 -27.82 30.63
N ILE A 25 20.99 -26.84 31.12
CA ILE A 25 20.02 -26.01 30.40
C ILE A 25 20.71 -24.75 29.83
N GLY A 26 21.96 -24.43 30.22
CA GLY A 26 22.59 -23.13 29.96
C GLY A 26 23.04 -22.83 28.53
N PHE A 27 23.26 -23.84 27.68
CA PHE A 27 23.73 -23.61 26.30
C PHE A 27 22.62 -23.78 25.27
N PHE A 28 21.91 -24.91 25.27
CA PHE A 28 20.88 -25.16 24.25
C PHE A 28 19.70 -24.20 24.35
N THR A 29 19.29 -23.80 25.56
CA THR A 29 18.20 -22.82 25.69
C THR A 29 18.65 -21.40 25.38
N ALA A 30 19.91 -21.04 25.66
CA ALA A 30 20.47 -19.75 25.28
C ALA A 30 20.52 -19.59 23.76
N TRP A 31 20.95 -20.64 23.03
CA TRP A 31 20.93 -20.66 21.56
C TRP A 31 19.50 -20.70 20.99
N LEU A 32 18.57 -21.40 21.64
CA LEU A 32 17.15 -21.40 21.25
C LEU A 32 16.53 -20.01 21.44
N ILE A 33 16.81 -19.33 22.55
CA ILE A 33 16.29 -17.98 22.84
C ILE A 33 16.94 -16.95 21.93
N LEU A 34 18.25 -17.03 21.67
CA LEU A 34 18.92 -16.17 20.68
C LEU A 34 18.40 -16.41 19.26
N GLY A 35 18.16 -17.66 18.89
CA GLY A 35 17.56 -18.03 17.60
C GLY A 35 16.12 -17.54 17.44
N LEU A 36 15.29 -17.68 18.48
CA LEU A 36 13.92 -17.17 18.51
C LEU A 36 13.88 -15.63 18.53
N ALA A 37 14.80 -14.98 19.26
CA ALA A 37 14.91 -13.52 19.29
C ALA A 37 15.37 -12.97 17.91
N ALA A 38 16.38 -13.59 17.28
CA ALA A 38 16.79 -13.24 15.93
C ALA A 38 15.66 -13.47 14.91
N SER A 39 14.90 -14.56 15.05
CA SER A 39 13.72 -14.83 14.23
C SER A 39 12.63 -13.78 14.41
N PHE A 40 12.39 -13.30 15.64
CA PHE A 40 11.43 -12.24 15.93
C PHE A 40 11.85 -10.88 15.34
N LEU A 41 13.16 -10.59 15.30
CA LEU A 41 13.70 -9.37 14.67
C LEU A 41 13.54 -9.40 13.14
N LEU A 42 13.67 -10.57 12.50
CA LEU A 42 13.47 -10.70 11.06
C LEU A 42 12.00 -10.51 10.64
N ILE A 43 11.04 -10.90 11.48
CA ILE A 43 9.60 -10.78 11.18
C ILE A 43 9.12 -9.32 11.18
N ASN A 44 9.78 -8.42 11.94
CA ASN A 44 9.40 -7.00 12.01
C ASN A 44 10.15 -6.11 10.99
N SER A 45 11.06 -6.66 10.20
CA SER A 45 11.94 -5.90 9.28
C SER A 45 11.18 -5.24 8.11
N CYS A 46 10.04 -5.80 7.69
CA CYS A 46 9.28 -5.30 6.53
C CYS A 46 7.85 -4.91 6.92
N GLN A 47 7.67 -3.71 7.49
CA GLN A 47 6.35 -3.10 7.59
C GLN A 47 6.09 -2.22 6.37
N HIS A 48 5.21 -2.67 5.46
CA HIS A 48 4.74 -1.84 4.35
C HIS A 48 3.63 -0.91 4.86
N ASN A 49 4.03 0.22 5.45
CA ASN A 49 3.09 1.30 5.75
C ASN A 49 2.65 1.93 4.42
N GLY A 50 1.44 1.60 3.97
CA GLY A 50 0.85 2.24 2.80
C GLY A 50 0.53 3.70 3.11
N ILE A 51 0.99 4.62 2.26
CA ILE A 51 0.57 6.02 2.34
C ILE A 51 -0.87 6.10 1.80
N PRO A 52 -1.83 6.66 2.56
CA PRO A 52 -3.18 6.91 2.08
C PRO A 52 -3.17 7.81 0.83
N ALA A 53 -4.05 7.55 -0.14
CA ALA A 53 -4.02 8.22 -1.44
C ALA A 53 -4.24 9.74 -1.36
N ASP A 54 -4.89 10.22 -0.31
CA ASP A 54 -5.13 11.65 0.00
C ASP A 54 -3.88 12.40 0.49
N GLN A 55 -2.83 11.68 0.89
CA GLN A 55 -1.53 12.25 1.29
C GLN A 55 -0.52 12.32 0.14
N MET A 56 -0.87 11.80 -1.04
CA MET A 56 -0.02 11.84 -2.24
C MET A 56 -0.27 13.12 -3.05
N GLU A 57 0.68 13.44 -3.94
CA GLU A 57 0.47 14.52 -4.91
C GLU A 57 -0.84 14.26 -5.69
N PRO A 58 -1.70 15.28 -5.87
CA PRO A 58 -2.97 15.06 -6.53
C PRO A 58 -2.76 14.71 -8.01
N ILE A 59 -3.48 13.71 -8.50
CA ILE A 59 -3.45 13.30 -9.90
C ILE A 59 -4.35 14.22 -10.71
N CYS A 60 -3.79 14.75 -11.79
CA CYS A 60 -4.48 15.61 -12.73
C CYS A 60 -5.25 14.80 -13.76
N PHE A 61 -6.58 14.93 -13.75
CA PHE A 61 -7.42 14.19 -14.66
C PHE A 61 -7.08 14.46 -16.12
N THR A 62 -7.00 15.74 -16.52
CA THR A 62 -6.89 16.13 -17.93
C THR A 62 -5.59 15.65 -18.57
N GLU A 63 -4.46 15.76 -17.87
CA GLU A 63 -3.14 15.43 -18.40
C GLU A 63 -2.77 13.96 -18.19
N GLN A 64 -3.20 13.35 -17.08
CA GLN A 64 -2.72 12.03 -16.68
C GLN A 64 -3.76 10.92 -16.90
N VAL A 65 -5.04 11.19 -16.66
CA VAL A 65 -6.09 10.15 -16.63
C VAL A 65 -6.91 10.12 -17.92
N LEU A 66 -7.32 11.27 -18.42
CA LEU A 66 -8.12 11.40 -19.64
C LEU A 66 -7.44 10.75 -20.84
N PRO A 67 -6.11 10.91 -21.09
CA PRO A 67 -5.46 10.25 -22.21
C PRO A 67 -5.46 8.72 -22.09
N ILE A 68 -5.49 8.16 -20.88
CA ILE A 68 -5.62 6.71 -20.67
C ILE A 68 -6.99 6.24 -21.17
N PHE A 69 -8.06 6.93 -20.76
CA PHE A 69 -9.41 6.59 -21.20
C PHE A 69 -9.59 6.78 -22.71
N GLN A 70 -9.15 7.90 -23.27
CA GLN A 70 -9.31 8.18 -24.70
C GLN A 70 -8.50 7.23 -25.59
N ASN A 71 -7.24 6.97 -25.24
CA ASN A 71 -6.34 6.21 -26.12
C ASN A 71 -6.47 4.70 -25.95
N SER A 72 -7.08 4.22 -24.87
CA SER A 72 -7.17 2.78 -24.59
C SER A 72 -8.60 2.27 -24.49
N CYS A 73 -9.59 3.13 -24.27
CA CYS A 73 -10.98 2.68 -24.09
C CYS A 73 -11.95 3.38 -25.05
N GLY A 74 -11.83 4.71 -25.17
CA GLY A 74 -12.63 5.58 -26.05
C GLY A 74 -12.24 5.51 -27.52
N THR A 75 -11.79 4.35 -27.99
CA THR A 75 -11.33 4.12 -29.36
C THR A 75 -12.49 3.72 -30.27
N SER A 76 -12.35 4.02 -31.58
CA SER A 76 -13.35 3.69 -32.59
C SER A 76 -13.74 2.21 -32.53
N GLY A 77 -15.04 1.92 -32.49
CA GLY A 77 -15.54 0.54 -32.41
C GLY A 77 -15.57 -0.05 -31.00
N CYS A 78 -15.25 0.73 -29.96
CA CYS A 78 -15.32 0.30 -28.56
C CYS A 78 -16.17 1.29 -27.76
N HIS A 79 -15.59 2.01 -26.79
CA HIS A 79 -16.31 2.97 -25.94
C HIS A 79 -16.14 4.41 -26.42
N ASP A 80 -16.10 4.62 -27.72
CA ASP A 80 -16.17 5.96 -28.32
C ASP A 80 -17.61 6.51 -28.26
N ALA A 81 -17.81 7.73 -28.77
CA ALA A 81 -19.12 8.37 -28.76
C ALA A 81 -20.14 7.73 -29.72
N LYS A 82 -19.70 6.93 -30.70
CA LYS A 82 -20.55 6.35 -31.75
C LYS A 82 -20.98 4.93 -31.42
N THR A 83 -20.03 4.07 -31.09
CA THR A 83 -20.25 2.66 -30.77
C THR A 83 -20.76 2.50 -29.34
N ALA A 84 -20.22 3.28 -28.40
CA ALA A 84 -20.64 3.26 -27.00
C ALA A 84 -20.84 1.84 -26.44
N GLU A 85 -19.87 0.96 -26.66
CA GLU A 85 -19.96 -0.47 -26.32
C GLU A 85 -20.42 -0.66 -24.87
N SER A 86 -21.37 -1.58 -24.65
CA SER A 86 -22.03 -1.78 -23.36
C SER A 86 -22.65 -0.52 -22.72
N GLY A 87 -22.97 0.50 -23.52
CA GLY A 87 -23.57 1.76 -23.10
C GLY A 87 -22.59 2.77 -22.47
N TYR A 88 -21.28 2.53 -22.53
CA TYR A 88 -20.26 3.43 -21.96
C TYR A 88 -19.51 4.19 -23.03
N VAL A 89 -19.18 5.44 -22.71
CA VAL A 89 -18.39 6.33 -23.55
C VAL A 89 -17.27 6.92 -22.69
N PHE A 90 -16.02 6.80 -23.15
CA PHE A 90 -14.82 7.17 -22.38
C PHE A 90 -14.02 8.30 -23.04
N THR A 91 -14.72 9.24 -23.66
CA THR A 91 -14.13 10.38 -24.39
C THR A 91 -13.99 11.66 -23.58
N ASP A 92 -14.70 11.78 -22.45
CA ASP A 92 -14.72 12.96 -21.60
C ASP A 92 -15.10 12.63 -20.15
N TYR A 93 -14.81 13.57 -19.25
CA TYR A 93 -15.03 13.42 -17.81
C TYR A 93 -16.46 13.02 -17.45
N ALA A 94 -17.46 13.74 -17.97
CA ALA A 94 -18.85 13.54 -17.58
C ALA A 94 -19.34 12.12 -17.93
N ARG A 95 -18.92 11.60 -19.07
CA ARG A 95 -19.26 10.23 -19.50
C ARG A 95 -18.43 9.17 -18.76
N ILE A 96 -17.14 9.42 -18.51
CA ILE A 96 -16.28 8.53 -17.70
C ILE A 96 -16.86 8.35 -16.29
N MET A 97 -17.31 9.43 -15.66
CA MET A 97 -17.84 9.39 -14.30
C MET A 97 -19.08 8.51 -14.12
N LYS A 98 -19.82 8.19 -15.21
CA LYS A 98 -20.93 7.22 -15.16
C LYS A 98 -20.48 5.79 -14.80
N ALA A 99 -19.21 5.47 -14.99
CA ALA A 99 -18.62 4.16 -14.67
C ALA A 99 -17.67 4.20 -13.45
N ILE A 100 -17.53 5.35 -12.81
CA ILE A 100 -16.61 5.59 -11.69
C ILE A 100 -17.39 5.91 -10.42
N THR A 101 -16.94 5.34 -9.31
CA THR A 101 -17.39 5.69 -7.95
C THR A 101 -16.25 6.44 -7.27
N PRO A 102 -16.37 7.77 -7.08
CA PRO A 102 -15.36 8.56 -6.36
C PRO A 102 -15.00 7.95 -5.01
N GLY A 103 -13.70 7.90 -4.70
CA GLY A 103 -13.18 7.36 -3.44
C GLY A 103 -13.31 5.84 -3.30
N ASN A 104 -13.66 5.12 -4.37
CA ASN A 104 -13.77 3.67 -4.30
C ASN A 104 -13.53 2.99 -5.67
N ALA A 105 -12.29 2.59 -5.93
CA ALA A 105 -11.93 1.90 -7.16
C ALA A 105 -12.61 0.52 -7.26
N SER A 106 -12.81 -0.18 -6.14
CA SER A 106 -13.46 -1.51 -6.14
C SER A 106 -14.95 -1.46 -6.52
N LYS A 107 -15.64 -0.34 -6.26
CA LYS A 107 -17.03 -0.13 -6.70
C LYS A 107 -17.12 0.42 -8.14
N SER A 108 -16.04 1.00 -8.66
CA SER A 108 -15.98 1.57 -10.00
C SER A 108 -16.03 0.47 -11.08
N LYS A 109 -17.04 0.52 -11.96
CA LYS A 109 -17.24 -0.48 -13.02
C LYS A 109 -16.10 -0.47 -14.04
N ALA A 110 -15.67 0.72 -14.48
CA ALA A 110 -14.56 0.82 -15.43
C ALA A 110 -13.26 0.26 -14.85
N TYR A 111 -12.97 0.54 -13.58
CA TYR A 111 -11.76 0.03 -12.93
C TYR A 111 -11.78 -1.50 -12.80
N LYS A 112 -12.93 -2.08 -12.40
CA LYS A 112 -13.10 -3.54 -12.37
C LYS A 112 -12.86 -4.19 -13.73
N ALA A 113 -13.33 -3.56 -14.81
CA ALA A 113 -13.07 -4.05 -16.16
C ALA A 113 -11.56 -3.98 -16.52
N MET A 114 -10.85 -2.92 -16.13
CA MET A 114 -9.41 -2.77 -16.36
C MET A 114 -8.55 -3.85 -15.67
N ILE A 115 -9.00 -4.36 -14.52
CA ILE A 115 -8.25 -5.37 -13.73
C ILE A 115 -8.80 -6.80 -13.87
N SER A 116 -9.86 -6.98 -14.67
CA SER A 116 -10.52 -8.28 -14.83
C SER A 116 -9.61 -9.26 -15.56
N THR A 117 -9.60 -10.50 -15.08
CA THR A 117 -8.87 -11.63 -15.68
C THR A 117 -9.75 -12.52 -16.56
N PHE A 118 -11.09 -12.30 -16.54
CA PHE A 118 -12.05 -13.09 -17.30
C PHE A 118 -12.37 -12.45 -18.64
N VAL A 119 -12.74 -11.16 -18.59
CA VAL A 119 -12.94 -10.31 -19.75
C VAL A 119 -11.92 -9.19 -19.64
N VAL A 120 -10.89 -9.25 -20.48
CA VAL A 120 -9.78 -8.29 -20.45
C VAL A 120 -10.18 -7.04 -21.23
N MET A 121 -10.05 -5.88 -20.60
CA MET A 121 -10.22 -4.58 -21.25
C MET A 121 -8.96 -3.74 -21.06
N PRO A 122 -8.37 -3.17 -22.14
CA PRO A 122 -8.78 -3.30 -23.54
C PRO A 122 -8.54 -4.71 -24.12
N PRO A 123 -9.28 -5.13 -25.17
CA PRO A 123 -9.07 -6.43 -25.80
C PRO A 123 -7.66 -6.57 -26.38
N ASN A 124 -7.06 -7.75 -26.26
CA ASN A 124 -5.75 -8.14 -26.83
C ASN A 124 -4.52 -7.33 -26.36
N ASN A 125 -4.71 -6.20 -25.67
CA ASN A 125 -3.64 -5.37 -25.14
C ASN A 125 -4.03 -4.85 -23.75
N PRO A 126 -3.86 -5.68 -22.70
CA PRO A 126 -4.21 -5.30 -21.34
C PRO A 126 -3.50 -4.02 -20.93
N LEU A 127 -4.22 -3.14 -20.25
CA LEU A 127 -3.67 -1.85 -19.83
C LEU A 127 -2.48 -2.07 -18.88
N PRO A 128 -1.30 -1.47 -19.11
CA PRO A 128 -0.13 -1.56 -18.22
C PRO A 128 -0.42 -1.24 -16.74
N GLN A 129 0.34 -1.86 -15.83
CA GLN A 129 0.08 -1.76 -14.38
C GLN A 129 0.22 -0.35 -13.83
N ASP A 130 1.17 0.43 -14.32
CA ASP A 130 1.36 1.85 -14.00
C ASP A 130 0.11 2.67 -14.34
N LYS A 131 -0.47 2.49 -15.52
CA LYS A 131 -1.71 3.17 -15.94
C LYS A 131 -2.91 2.73 -15.09
N ARG A 132 -3.04 1.44 -14.78
CA ARG A 132 -4.08 0.95 -13.86
C ARG A 132 -3.90 1.56 -12.47
N THR A 133 -2.66 1.70 -12.00
CA THR A 133 -2.36 2.28 -10.69
C THR A 133 -2.70 3.77 -10.67
N LEU A 134 -2.37 4.51 -11.73
CA LEU A 134 -2.70 5.92 -11.86
C LEU A 134 -4.21 6.16 -11.84
N VAL A 135 -4.98 5.36 -12.60
CA VAL A 135 -6.45 5.42 -12.57
C VAL A 135 -6.99 5.07 -11.19
N ARG A 136 -6.45 4.03 -10.53
CA ARG A 136 -6.85 3.66 -9.16
C ARG A 136 -6.67 4.84 -8.21
N LEU A 137 -5.46 5.40 -8.16
CA LEU A 137 -5.13 6.48 -7.24
C LEU A 137 -5.99 7.72 -7.49
N TRP A 138 -6.23 8.09 -8.75
CA TRP A 138 -7.14 9.18 -9.08
C TRP A 138 -8.57 8.92 -8.57
N ILE A 139 -9.08 7.69 -8.70
CA ILE A 139 -10.40 7.33 -8.14
C ILE A 139 -10.38 7.47 -6.62
N GLU A 140 -9.37 6.92 -5.95
CA GLU A 140 -9.24 6.98 -4.48
C GLU A 140 -9.07 8.42 -3.97
N GLN A 141 -8.48 9.33 -4.76
CA GLN A 141 -8.41 10.77 -4.50
C GLN A 141 -9.73 11.53 -4.74
N GLY A 142 -10.81 10.81 -5.05
CA GLY A 142 -12.14 11.38 -5.24
C GLY A 142 -12.50 11.69 -6.70
N ALA A 143 -11.74 11.19 -7.67
CA ALA A 143 -12.05 11.22 -9.09
C ALA A 143 -12.39 12.61 -9.65
N LYS A 144 -11.69 13.67 -9.20
CA LYS A 144 -12.01 15.06 -9.57
C LYS A 144 -11.55 15.39 -11.00
N GLN A 145 -12.26 16.29 -11.67
CA GLN A 145 -11.85 16.88 -12.95
C GLN A 145 -10.80 17.97 -12.73
N THR A 146 -9.57 17.55 -12.54
CA THR A 146 -8.42 18.42 -12.26
C THR A 146 -7.57 18.68 -13.50
N THR A 147 -6.90 19.83 -13.53
CA THR A 147 -5.81 20.11 -14.48
C THR A 147 -4.54 20.44 -13.72
N CYS A 148 -3.40 20.06 -14.27
CA CYS A 148 -2.10 20.43 -13.76
C CYS A 148 -1.77 21.85 -14.25
N GLY A 149 -1.85 22.85 -13.37
CA GLY A 149 -1.24 24.15 -13.64
C GLY A 149 0.27 24.09 -13.44
N LYS A 150 1.03 25.03 -14.03
CA LYS A 150 2.48 25.20 -13.79
C LYS A 150 2.87 25.47 -12.31
N ALA A 151 1.91 25.50 -11.38
CA ALA A 151 2.13 25.67 -9.94
C ALA A 151 1.24 24.74 -9.08
N GLY A 152 0.73 23.63 -9.62
CA GLY A 152 -0.07 22.64 -8.88
C GLY A 152 -1.49 22.45 -9.41
N VAL A 153 -2.19 21.49 -8.80
CA VAL A 153 -3.49 20.99 -9.24
C VAL A 153 -4.59 22.02 -9.02
N VAL A 154 -5.20 22.51 -10.10
CA VAL A 154 -6.39 23.36 -10.05
C VAL A 154 -7.62 22.51 -10.32
N ASN A 155 -8.45 22.33 -9.29
CA ASN A 155 -9.85 21.91 -9.48
C ASN A 155 -10.56 23.08 -10.19
N GLY A 156 -11.49 22.80 -11.11
CA GLY A 156 -12.28 23.81 -11.86
C GLY A 156 -13.19 24.73 -11.03
N GLY A 157 -12.85 24.98 -9.77
CA GLY A 157 -13.46 25.92 -8.84
C GLY A 157 -12.59 26.04 -7.58
N THR A 158 -11.93 27.21 -7.43
CA THR A 158 -11.25 27.74 -6.24
C THR A 158 -10.00 27.01 -5.69
N ARG A 159 -8.92 27.80 -5.67
CA ARG A 159 -7.52 27.53 -5.31
C ARG A 159 -7.32 27.49 -3.78
N ILE A 160 -6.48 26.60 -3.28
CA ILE A 160 -5.53 26.91 -2.19
C ILE A 160 -4.14 26.39 -2.58
N GLN A 161 -3.23 27.35 -2.76
CA GLN A 161 -1.79 27.09 -2.85
C GLN A 161 -1.27 27.14 -1.42
N GLN A 162 -0.75 26.02 -0.89
CA GLN A 162 0.18 26.07 0.23
C GLN A 162 1.55 25.77 -0.38
N GLY A 163 2.38 26.82 -0.46
CA GLY A 163 3.70 26.77 -1.07
C GLY A 163 4.72 25.98 -0.25
N TYR A 164 5.75 25.54 -0.96
CA TYR A 164 7.06 25.18 -0.42
C TYR A 164 8.11 26.01 -1.17
N ASN A 165 8.52 27.10 -0.53
CA ASN A 165 9.88 27.67 -0.46
C ASN A 165 9.84 28.96 0.37
#